data_AF-A0A962INN7-F1
#
_entry.id   AF-A0A962INN7-F1
#
_cell.length_a   1.000
_cell.length_b   1.000
_cell.length_c   1.000
_cell.angle_alpha   90.00
_cell.angle_beta   90.00
_cell.angle_gamma   90.00
#
_symmetry.space_group_name_H-M   'P 1'
#
loop_
_entity.id
_entity.type
_entity.pdbx_description
1 polymer ?
#
loop_
_entity_poly.entity_id
_entity_poly.type
_entity_poly.pdbx_seq_one_letter_code
_entity_poly.pdbx_strand_id
1 'polypeptide(L)'
;MSKPTNNKGAGQGTIAVNKRARFEYHIEERIEAGVSLLGWELKAIRAGKLQFGESYALIKDGEIFLFGAQISPLLSASTHIVPEAMRNRKLLLHKA
;
A
#
# COMPACT_ATOMS: atom_id res chain seq x y z
N MET A 1 39.03 2.77 -17.93
CA MET A 1 38.28 2.50 -16.69
C MET A 1 36.82 2.90 -16.90
N SER A 2 35.96 1.94 -17.22
CA SER A 2 34.51 2.14 -17.40
C SER A 2 33.82 2.10 -16.04
N LYS A 3 33.10 3.17 -15.68
CA LYS A 3 32.22 3.19 -14.50
C LYS A 3 31.14 2.12 -14.65
N PRO A 4 30.86 1.31 -13.61
CA PRO A 4 29.74 0.37 -13.66
C PRO A 4 28.42 1.15 -13.60
N THR A 5 27.63 1.07 -14.67
CA THR A 5 26.26 1.56 -14.69
C THR A 5 25.38 0.55 -13.96
N ASN A 6 24.96 0.89 -12.74
CA ASN A 6 24.03 0.07 -11.96
C ASN A 6 22.62 0.19 -12.55
N ASN A 7 22.35 -0.60 -13.60
CA ASN A 7 21.01 -0.73 -14.15
C ASN A 7 20.21 -1.69 -13.26
N LYS A 8 19.69 -1.20 -12.14
CA LYS A 8 18.70 -1.95 -11.34
C LYS A 8 17.43 -2.05 -12.16
N GLY A 9 17.18 -3.24 -12.70
CA GLY A 9 16.03 -3.57 -13.53
C GLY A 9 14.74 -3.00 -12.97
N ALA A 10 13.98 -2.34 -13.85
CA ALA A 10 12.70 -1.75 -13.56
C ALA A 10 11.70 -2.83 -13.10
N GLY A 11 11.44 -2.86 -11.79
CA GLY A 11 10.08 -2.79 -11.27
C GLY A 11 9.10 -3.93 -11.59
N GLN A 12 9.46 -5.17 -11.26
CA GLN A 12 8.47 -6.22 -10.90
C GLN A 12 8.74 -6.76 -9.50
N GLY A 13 9.15 -5.90 -8.58
CA GLY A 13 9.35 -6.26 -7.18
C GLY A 13 8.05 -6.15 -6.40
N THR A 14 7.71 -7.18 -5.62
CA THR A 14 6.68 -7.08 -4.59
C THR A 14 7.00 -5.92 -3.67
N ILE A 15 6.13 -4.91 -3.66
CA ILE A 15 6.36 -3.67 -2.90
C ILE A 15 6.33 -3.94 -1.40
N ALA A 16 5.32 -4.69 -0.95
CA ALA A 16 5.12 -4.98 0.46
C ALA A 16 4.27 -6.25 0.63
N VAL A 17 4.53 -7.02 1.69
CA VAL A 17 3.79 -8.24 2.04
C VAL A 17 3.47 -8.25 3.53
N ASN A 18 2.23 -8.54 3.89
CA ASN A 18 1.86 -8.80 5.28
C ASN A 18 2.27 -10.21 5.70
N LYS A 19 3.48 -10.31 6.26
CA LYS A 19 4.00 -11.57 6.80
C LYS A 19 3.20 -12.02 8.02
N ARG A 20 2.79 -11.09 8.89
CA ARG A 20 2.00 -11.40 10.10
C ARG A 20 0.69 -12.08 9.76
N ALA A 21 -0.03 -11.60 8.75
CA ALA A 21 -1.28 -12.22 8.30
C ALA A 21 -1.12 -13.71 7.92
N ARG A 22 0.04 -14.10 7.37
CA ARG A 22 0.33 -15.50 7.01
C ARG A 22 0.75 -16.37 8.20
N PHE A 23 1.20 -15.76 9.29
CA PHE A 23 1.60 -16.48 10.51
C PHE A 23 0.44 -16.60 11.50
N GLU A 24 -0.37 -15.55 11.64
CA GLU A 24 -1.45 -15.46 12.62
C GLU A 24 -2.77 -16.07 12.11
N TYR A 25 -2.99 -16.13 10.79
CA TYR A 25 -4.26 -16.58 10.20
C TYR A 25 -4.05 -17.69 9.16
N HIS A 26 -5.05 -18.55 9.03
CA HIS A 26 -5.18 -19.47 7.89
C HIS A 26 -5.91 -18.76 6.75
N ILE A 27 -5.33 -18.77 5.55
CA ILE A 27 -5.88 -18.08 4.37
C ILE A 27 -6.63 -19.11 3.53
N GLU A 28 -7.95 -19.04 3.51
CA GLU A 28 -8.81 -19.90 2.68
C GLU A 28 -8.84 -19.47 1.22
N GLU A 29 -9.12 -18.18 0.97
CA GLU A 29 -9.23 -17.59 -0.37
C GLU A 29 -8.39 -16.32 -0.50
N ARG A 30 -7.96 -16.00 -1.72
CA ARG A 30 -7.28 -14.75 -2.07
C ARG A 30 -8.03 -14.04 -3.17
N ILE A 31 -8.38 -12.79 -2.91
CA ILE A 31 -9.08 -11.91 -3.86
C ILE A 31 -8.13 -10.78 -4.24
N GLU A 32 -8.14 -10.40 -5.52
CA GLU A 32 -7.39 -9.26 -6.02
C GLU A 32 -8.26 -8.00 -5.99
N ALA A 33 -7.69 -6.90 -5.51
CA ALA A 33 -8.34 -5.60 -5.46
C ALA A 33 -7.36 -4.49 -5.83
N GLY A 34 -7.86 -3.47 -6.54
CA GLY A 34 -7.15 -2.20 -6.68
C GLY A 34 -7.28 -1.38 -5.41
N VAL A 35 -6.28 -0.55 -5.08
CA VAL A 35 -6.36 0.39 -3.94
C VAL A 35 -6.33 1.83 -4.45
N SER A 36 -7.26 2.66 -3.97
CA SER A 36 -7.29 4.09 -4.32
C SER A 36 -6.28 4.87 -3.49
N LEU A 37 -5.19 5.33 -4.14
CA LEU A 37 -4.09 6.06 -3.53
C LEU A 37 -3.99 7.50 -4.02
N LEU A 38 -3.51 8.38 -3.15
CA LEU A 38 -3.08 9.73 -3.49
C LEU A 38 -1.63 9.72 -4.01
N GLY A 39 -1.27 10.77 -4.75
CA GLY A 39 0.07 10.87 -5.36
C GLY A 39 1.22 10.84 -4.36
N TRP A 40 1.04 11.39 -3.16
CA TRP A 40 2.06 11.34 -2.09
C TRP A 40 2.18 9.95 -1.47
N GLU A 41 1.07 9.21 -1.35
CA GLU A 41 1.05 7.84 -0.82
C GLU A 41 1.82 6.89 -1.75
N LEU A 42 1.64 7.03 -3.06
CA LEU A 42 2.39 6.27 -4.05
C LEU A 42 3.91 6.47 -3.88
N LYS A 43 4.36 7.71 -3.68
CA LYS A 43 5.78 8.03 -3.47
C LYS A 43 6.29 7.39 -2.17
N ALA A 44 5.53 7.49 -1.08
CA ALA A 44 5.88 6.91 0.22
C ALA A 44 5.96 5.38 0.17
N ILE A 45 4.98 4.73 -0.48
CA ILE A 45 4.95 3.27 -0.66
C ILE A 45 6.15 2.79 -1.48
N ARG A 46 6.49 3.49 -2.58
CA ARG A 46 7.69 3.16 -3.37
C ARG A 46 9.00 3.34 -2.59
N ALA A 47 9.00 4.19 -1.57
CA ALA A 47 10.12 4.35 -0.64
C ALA A 47 10.07 3.36 0.55
N GLY A 48 9.12 2.40 0.56
CA GLY A 48 8.98 1.39 1.60
C GLY A 48 8.38 1.90 2.92
N LYS A 49 7.73 3.08 2.92
CA LYS A 49 7.13 3.70 4.11
C LYS A 49 5.67 3.28 4.32
N LEU A 50 5.42 1.98 4.24
CA LEU A 50 4.09 1.37 4.42
C LEU A 50 4.11 0.39 5.59
N GLN A 51 3.12 0.49 6.47
CA GLN A 51 2.90 -0.42 7.60
C GLN A 51 1.42 -0.84 7.62
N PHE A 52 1.14 -2.13 7.47
CA PHE A 52 -0.21 -2.70 7.46
C PHE A 52 -0.36 -3.83 8.49
N GLY A 53 0.39 -3.77 9.59
CA GLY A 53 0.43 -4.84 10.60
C GLY A 53 -0.93 -5.12 11.24
N GLU A 54 -1.74 -4.08 11.45
CA GLU A 54 -3.07 -4.15 12.07
C GLU A 54 -4.18 -3.73 11.09
N SER A 55 -3.89 -3.77 9.78
CA SER A 55 -4.85 -3.36 8.77
C SER A 55 -5.91 -4.42 8.53
N TYR A 56 -7.16 -4.00 8.34
CA TYR A 56 -8.27 -4.88 7.98
C TYR A 56 -9.15 -4.25 6.92
N ALA A 57 -9.89 -5.07 6.18
CA ALA A 57 -10.89 -4.62 5.23
C ALA A 57 -12.27 -4.63 5.91
N LEU A 58 -13.04 -3.57 5.71
CA LEU A 58 -14.41 -3.45 6.20
C LEU A 58 -15.33 -3.11 5.02
N ILE A 59 -16.45 -3.83 4.94
CA ILE A 59 -17.52 -3.56 3.98
C ILE A 59 -18.46 -2.55 4.62
N LYS A 60 -18.67 -1.42 3.96
CA LYS A 60 -19.58 -0.36 4.39
C LYS A 60 -20.36 0.14 3.18
N ASP A 61 -21.69 0.14 3.27
CA ASP A 61 -22.60 0.68 2.25
C ASP A 61 -22.38 0.09 0.84
N GLY A 62 -22.00 -1.20 0.76
CA GLY A 62 -21.73 -1.88 -0.51
C GLY A 62 -20.34 -1.63 -1.10
N GLU A 63 -19.47 -0.91 -0.39
CA GLU A 63 -18.09 -0.64 -0.77
C GLU A 63 -17.12 -1.25 0.24
N ILE A 64 -15.89 -1.57 -0.20
CA ILE A 64 -14.86 -2.13 0.67
C ILE A 64 -13.79 -1.08 0.93
N PHE A 65 -13.41 -0.92 2.19
CA PHE A 65 -12.37 0.00 2.60
C PHE A 65 -11.30 -0.72 3.42
N LEU A 66 -10.05 -0.34 3.19
CA LEU A 66 -8.89 -0.74 3.96
C LEU A 66 -8.67 0.27 5.10
N PHE A 67 -8.76 -0.24 6.32
CA PHE A 67 -8.52 0.48 7.58
C PHE A 67 -7.18 0.05 8.19
N GLY A 68 -6.60 0.88 9.04
CA GLY A 68 -5.39 0.54 9.82
C GLY A 68 -4.09 0.41 9.02
N ALA A 69 -4.11 0.67 7.71
CA ALA A 69 -2.89 0.79 6.92
C ALA A 69 -2.29 2.19 7.12
N GLN A 70 -1.10 2.25 7.70
CA GLN A 70 -0.36 3.49 7.94
C GLN A 70 0.66 3.72 6.82
N ILE A 71 0.56 4.85 6.15
CA ILE A 71 1.56 5.31 5.16
C ILE A 71 2.24 6.56 5.72
N SER A 72 3.52 6.44 6.06
CA SER A 72 4.26 7.57 6.61
C SER A 72 4.66 8.52 5.48
N PRO A 73 4.28 9.80 5.54
CA PRO A 73 4.65 10.77 4.52
C PRO A 73 6.17 10.94 4.45
N LEU A 74 6.66 11.21 3.24
CA LEU A 74 8.05 11.59 3.04
C LEU A 74 8.23 13.07 3.38
N LEU A 75 9.43 13.45 3.82
CA LEU A 75 9.82 14.87 3.98
C LEU A 75 9.70 15.66 2.66
N SER A 76 9.79 14.97 1.53
CA SER A 76 9.59 15.52 0.18
C SER A 76 8.12 15.50 -0.29
N ALA A 77 7.17 15.18 0.60
CA ALA A 77 5.76 15.30 0.29
C ALA A 77 5.40 16.78 0.03
N SER A 78 4.43 17.00 -0.87
CA SER A 78 4.03 18.35 -1.26
C SER A 78 3.54 19.14 -0.04
N THR A 79 4.06 20.36 0.13
CA THR A 79 3.67 21.28 1.21
C THR A 79 2.20 21.71 1.13
N HIS A 80 1.56 21.54 -0.04
CA HIS A 80 0.17 21.93 -0.28
C HIS A 80 -0.85 20.86 0.11
N ILE A 81 -0.41 19.66 0.51
CA ILE A 81 -1.27 18.55 0.90
C ILE A 81 -1.00 18.28 2.37
N VAL A 82 -2.05 18.14 3.18
CA VAL A 82 -1.92 17.64 4.56
C VAL A 82 -1.96 16.11 4.50
N PRO A 83 -0.84 15.41 4.70
CA PRO A 83 -0.80 13.96 4.57
C PRO A 83 -1.43 13.29 5.80
N GLU A 84 -2.56 12.64 5.62
CA GLU A 84 -3.17 11.80 6.64
C GLU A 84 -2.66 10.36 6.52
N ALA A 85 -1.80 9.94 7.46
CA ALA A 85 -1.13 8.63 7.40
C ALA A 85 -2.10 7.44 7.52
N MET A 86 -3.14 7.57 8.35
CA MET A 86 -4.12 6.53 8.66
C MET A 86 -5.43 6.64 7.83
N ARG A 87 -5.42 7.42 6.74
CA ARG A 87 -6.58 7.60 5.87
C ARG A 87 -7.17 6.24 5.44
N ASN A 88 -8.49 6.11 5.53
CA ASN A 88 -9.19 4.92 5.02
C ASN A 88 -9.11 4.88 3.49
N ARG A 89 -8.72 3.74 2.92
CA ARG A 89 -8.48 3.61 1.47
C ARG A 89 -9.52 2.71 0.85
N LYS A 90 -10.26 3.22 -0.12
CA LYS A 90 -11.23 2.43 -0.88
C LYS A 90 -10.53 1.34 -1.69
N LEU A 91 -11.05 0.12 -1.59
CA LEU A 91 -10.66 -1.01 -2.40
C LEU A 91 -11.61 -1.11 -3.59
N LEU A 92 -11.04 -1.30 -4.77
CA LEU A 92 -11.74 -1.39 -6.05
C LEU A 92 -11.79 -2.87 -6.44
N LEU A 93 -12.98 -3.44 -6.40
CA LEU A 93 -13.25 -4.82 -6.80
C LEU A 93 -14.33 -4.83 -7.87
N HIS A 94 -14.33 -5.88 -8.68
CA HIS A 94 -15.44 -6.14 -9.58
C HIS A 94 -16.62 -6.73 -8.79
N LYS A 95 -17.82 -6.29 -9.13
CA LYS A 95 -19.04 -6.94 -8.67
C LYS A 95 -19.11 -8.31 -9.33
N ALA A 96 -19.25 -9.37 -8.54
CA ALA A 96 -19.52 -10.71 -9.02
C ALA A 96 -20.90 -10.81 -9.67
#